data_AF-A0A0Q6N8N0-F1
#
_entry.id   AF-A0A0Q6N8N0-F1
#
_cell.length_a   1.000
_cell.length_b   1.000
_cell.length_c   1.000
_cell.angle_alpha   90.00
_cell.angle_beta   90.00
_cell.angle_gamma   90.00
#
_symmetry.space_group_name_H-M   'P 1'
#
loop_
_entity.id
_entity.type
_entity.pdbx_description
1 polymer ?
#
loop_
_entity_poly.entity_id
_entity_poly.type
_entity_poly.pdbx_seq_one_letter_code
_entity_poly.pdbx_strand_id
1 'polypeptide(L)'
;MADKIHGFLPATAEMPTDRQRLILRYTFGVLIDLVVLNLFDEFSDSVTVASFSVSLLAAILLQALLKGTIAIEHQVAVFFSARQGAFMKFMRFFGAWVVLFLSKFVILEAITFVFGDRVRFEGMLHGVVPLIIVVMTMVIAEEVIVRFVRWIR
;
A
#
# COMPACT_ATOMS: atom_id res chain seq x y z
N MET A 1 -7.33 -18.21 -41.04
CA MET A 1 -6.21 -19.15 -40.83
C MET A 1 -5.07 -18.50 -40.01
N ALA A 2 -5.38 -17.62 -39.06
CA ALA A 2 -4.42 -17.01 -38.12
C ALA A 2 -4.61 -17.50 -36.67
N ASP A 3 -5.72 -18.22 -36.41
CA ASP A 3 -6.15 -18.64 -35.08
C ASP A 3 -5.48 -19.93 -34.56
N LYS A 4 -4.65 -20.59 -35.38
CA LYS A 4 -3.95 -21.83 -35.01
C LYS A 4 -2.49 -21.64 -34.59
N ILE A 5 -1.97 -20.41 -34.56
CA ILE A 5 -0.56 -20.14 -34.24
C ILE A 5 -0.37 -19.82 -32.74
N HIS A 6 -1.43 -19.47 -32.02
CA HIS A 6 -1.39 -19.19 -30.57
C HIS A 6 -1.15 -20.44 -29.70
N GLY A 7 -1.25 -21.66 -30.25
CA GLY A 7 -1.02 -22.90 -29.50
C GLY A 7 0.45 -23.36 -29.42
N PHE A 8 1.39 -22.68 -30.07
CA PHE A 8 2.79 -23.12 -30.19
C PHE A 8 3.83 -22.14 -29.66
N LEU A 9 3.40 -20.99 -29.14
CA LEU A 9 4.31 -20.09 -28.45
C LEU A 9 4.50 -20.59 -27.01
N PRO A 10 5.75 -20.73 -26.51
CA PRO A 10 5.94 -21.01 -25.09
C PRO A 10 5.25 -19.89 -24.30
N ALA A 11 4.58 -20.19 -23.20
CA ALA A 11 3.81 -19.22 -22.41
C ALA A 11 4.63 -17.96 -22.00
N THR A 12 5.96 -18.04 -22.08
CA THR A 12 6.93 -16.95 -21.93
C THR A 12 7.01 -15.94 -23.10
N ALA A 13 6.39 -16.21 -24.25
CA ALA A 13 6.44 -15.37 -25.46
C ALA A 13 5.16 -14.54 -25.69
N GLU A 14 4.13 -14.71 -24.88
CA GLU A 14 2.92 -13.88 -24.92
C GLU A 14 3.11 -12.61 -24.09
N MET A 15 2.73 -11.44 -24.64
CA MET A 15 2.77 -10.19 -23.88
C MET A 15 1.79 -10.27 -22.69
N PRO A 16 2.22 -9.94 -21.46
CA PRO A 16 1.33 -10.04 -20.30
C PRO A 16 0.09 -9.18 -20.47
N THR A 17 -1.08 -9.77 -20.23
CA THR A 17 -2.37 -9.06 -20.21
C THR A 17 -2.42 -8.04 -19.07
N ASP A 18 -3.24 -6.99 -19.20
CA ASP A 18 -3.37 -5.95 -18.18
C ASP A 18 -3.77 -6.51 -16.80
N ARG A 19 -4.59 -7.57 -16.80
CA ARG A 19 -4.99 -8.29 -15.57
C ARG A 19 -3.82 -9.03 -14.93
N GLN A 20 -2.99 -9.71 -15.72
CA GLN A 20 -1.78 -10.37 -15.22
C GLN A 20 -0.83 -9.33 -14.62
N ARG A 21 -0.61 -8.21 -15.32
CA ARG A 21 0.25 -7.12 -14.83
C ARG A 21 -0.22 -6.56 -13.49
N LEU A 22 -1.53 -6.42 -13.32
CA LEU A 22 -2.14 -5.95 -12.08
C LEU A 22 -1.95 -6.95 -10.93
N ILE A 23 -2.19 -8.24 -11.17
CA ILE A 23 -1.94 -9.30 -10.18
C ILE A 23 -0.48 -9.31 -9.77
N LEU A 24 0.45 -9.30 -10.73
CA LEU A 24 1.88 -9.24 -10.47
C LEU A 24 2.24 -8.03 -9.59
N ARG A 25 1.70 -6.85 -9.90
CA ARG A 25 1.97 -5.64 -9.11
C ARG A 25 1.49 -5.78 -7.67
N TYR A 26 0.29 -6.29 -7.45
CA TYR A 26 -0.24 -6.49 -6.10
C TYR A 26 0.53 -7.55 -5.33
N THR A 27 0.86 -8.68 -5.97
CA THR A 27 1.65 -9.74 -5.34
C THR A 27 3.03 -9.23 -4.94
N PHE A 28 3.74 -8.53 -5.83
CA PHE A 28 5.03 -7.93 -5.49
C PHE A 28 4.91 -6.88 -4.39
N GLY A 29 3.89 -6.02 -4.42
CA GLY A 29 3.63 -5.05 -3.35
C GLY A 29 3.48 -5.74 -1.99
N VAL A 30 2.62 -6.76 -1.89
CA VAL A 30 2.43 -7.53 -0.66
C VAL A 30 3.72 -8.22 -0.20
N LEU A 31 4.51 -8.78 -1.11
CA LEU A 31 5.79 -9.42 -0.77
C LEU A 31 6.81 -8.41 -0.23
N ILE A 32 6.87 -7.21 -0.82
CA ILE A 32 7.72 -6.12 -0.34
C ILE A 32 7.28 -5.71 1.06
N ASP A 33 5.98 -5.49 1.25
CA ASP A 33 5.42 -5.08 2.53
C ASP A 33 5.65 -6.14 3.61
N LEU A 34 5.50 -7.43 3.25
CA LEU A 34 5.81 -8.56 4.12
C LEU A 34 7.28 -8.54 4.56
N VAL A 35 8.22 -8.37 3.63
CA VAL A 35 9.65 -8.34 3.95
C VAL A 35 9.97 -7.14 4.84
N VAL A 36 9.46 -5.95 4.50
CA VAL A 36 9.68 -4.74 5.29
C VAL A 36 9.12 -4.92 6.71
N LEU A 37 7.90 -5.43 6.84
CA LEU A 37 7.27 -5.64 8.15
C LEU A 37 8.06 -6.62 9.02
N ASN A 38 8.53 -7.75 8.46
CA ASN A 38 9.34 -8.72 9.20
C ASN A 38 10.74 -8.17 9.54
N LEU A 39 11.33 -7.30 8.72
CA LEU A 39 12.57 -6.60 9.06
C LEU A 39 12.37 -5.66 10.25
N PHE A 40 11.24 -4.95 10.30
CA PHE A 40 10.93 -4.12 11.47
C PHE A 40 10.63 -4.95 12.71
N ASP A 41 9.93 -6.07 12.57
CA ASP A 41 9.69 -7.01 13.68
C ASP A 41 11.00 -7.58 14.26
N GLU A 42 11.99 -7.88 13.41
CA GLU A 42 13.28 -8.43 13.82
C GLU A 42 14.22 -7.38 14.43
N PHE A 43 14.26 -6.17 13.85
CA PHE A 43 15.30 -5.17 14.16
C PHE A 43 14.81 -3.92 14.90
N SER A 44 13.50 -3.78 15.14
CA SER A 44 12.93 -2.61 15.80
C SER A 44 12.04 -3.00 16.97
N ASP A 45 12.36 -2.51 18.16
CA ASP A 45 11.52 -2.67 19.35
C ASP A 45 10.13 -2.00 19.22
N SER A 46 9.92 -1.20 18.17
CA SER A 46 8.66 -0.47 17.93
C SER A 46 7.63 -1.27 17.15
N VAL A 47 7.96 -2.44 16.61
CA VAL A 47 7.05 -3.26 15.80
C VAL A 47 7.14 -4.70 16.27
N THR A 48 6.00 -5.31 16.58
CA THR A 48 5.96 -6.71 17.00
C THR A 48 4.86 -7.45 16.27
N VAL A 49 5.18 -8.63 15.72
CA VAL A 49 4.27 -9.48 14.97
C VAL A 49 4.33 -10.91 15.52
N ALA A 50 3.17 -11.47 15.86
CA ALA A 50 3.12 -12.75 16.58
C ALA A 50 3.59 -13.96 15.77
N SER A 51 3.54 -13.89 14.43
CA SER A 51 3.98 -14.97 13.55
C SER A 51 4.05 -14.51 12.09
N PHE A 52 4.77 -15.28 11.27
CA PHE A 52 4.84 -15.04 9.83
C PHE A 52 3.47 -14.97 9.15
N SER A 53 2.55 -15.90 9.44
CA SER A 53 1.20 -15.89 8.85
C SER A 53 0.41 -14.62 9.18
N VAL A 54 0.57 -14.11 10.40
CA VAL A 54 -0.02 -12.83 10.82
C VAL A 54 0.62 -11.68 10.06
N SER A 55 1.95 -11.68 9.90
CA SER A 55 2.66 -10.64 9.12
C SER A 55 2.20 -10.59 7.65
N LEU A 56 1.89 -11.75 7.05
CA LEU A 56 1.36 -11.83 5.69
C LEU A 56 -0.04 -11.21 5.59
N LEU A 57 -0.93 -11.55 6.52
CA LEU A 57 -2.26 -10.95 6.56
C LEU A 57 -2.17 -9.44 6.83
N ALA A 58 -1.25 -9.01 7.69
CA ALA A 58 -1.02 -7.61 8.00
C ALA A 58 -0.48 -6.84 6.78
N ALA A 59 0.46 -7.42 6.03
CA ALA A 59 0.96 -6.86 4.77
C ALA A 59 -0.15 -6.70 3.74
N ILE A 60 -1.01 -7.72 3.58
CA ILE A 60 -2.19 -7.64 2.69
C ILE A 60 -3.14 -6.53 3.14
N LEU A 61 -3.44 -6.45 4.45
CA LEU A 61 -4.31 -5.41 4.99
C LEU A 61 -3.72 -4.01 4.79
N LEU A 62 -2.46 -3.82 5.12
CA LEU A 62 -1.74 -2.56 4.95
C LEU A 62 -1.73 -2.12 3.48
N GLN A 63 -1.39 -3.02 2.56
CA GLN A 63 -1.42 -2.74 1.12
C GLN A 63 -2.83 -2.35 0.68
N ALA A 64 -3.87 -3.04 1.14
CA ALA A 64 -5.26 -2.70 0.84
C ALA A 64 -5.65 -1.31 1.38
N LEU A 65 -5.27 -0.98 2.63
CA LEU A 65 -5.55 0.31 3.26
C LEU A 65 -4.81 1.47 2.59
N LEU A 66 -3.56 1.28 2.15
CA LEU A 66 -2.80 2.29 1.43
C LEU A 66 -3.47 2.63 0.09
N LYS A 67 -3.83 1.61 -0.69
CA LYS A 67 -4.54 1.83 -1.96
C LYS A 67 -5.94 2.41 -1.73
N GLY A 68 -6.63 1.96 -0.68
CA GLY A 68 -7.92 2.52 -0.27
C GLY A 68 -7.82 4.01 0.09
N THR A 69 -6.79 4.41 0.83
CA THR A 69 -6.52 5.80 1.20
C THR A 69 -6.32 6.67 -0.05
N ILE A 70 -5.49 6.21 -0.99
CA ILE A 70 -5.25 6.94 -2.25
C ILE A 70 -6.54 7.06 -3.07
N ALA A 71 -7.37 6.01 -3.11
CA ALA A 71 -8.65 6.04 -3.81
C ALA A 71 -9.62 7.06 -3.19
N ILE A 72 -9.71 7.10 -1.86
CA ILE A 72 -10.53 8.08 -1.12
C ILE A 72 -9.98 9.49 -1.35
N GLU A 73 -8.67 9.68 -1.27
CA GLU A 73 -8.03 10.97 -1.53
C GLU A 73 -8.36 11.48 -2.94
N HIS A 74 -8.28 10.62 -3.96
CA HIS A 74 -8.64 10.98 -5.32
C HIS A 74 -10.12 11.32 -5.47
N GLN A 75 -11.02 10.56 -4.84
CA GLN A 75 -12.46 10.85 -4.82
C GLN A 75 -12.75 12.23 -4.21
N VAL A 76 -12.13 12.52 -3.06
CA VAL A 76 -12.25 13.80 -2.36
C VAL A 76 -11.69 14.94 -3.23
N ALA A 77 -10.52 14.74 -3.84
CA ALA A 77 -9.90 15.71 -4.72
C ALA A 77 -10.81 16.02 -5.94
N VAL A 78 -11.37 14.99 -6.58
CA VAL A 78 -12.29 15.16 -7.72
C VAL A 78 -13.57 15.88 -7.31
N PHE A 79 -14.21 15.47 -6.20
CA PHE A 79 -15.43 16.07 -5.68
C PHE A 79 -15.27 17.59 -5.43
N PHE A 80 -14.14 17.99 -4.86
CA PHE A 80 -13.86 19.41 -4.60
C PHE A 80 -13.35 20.16 -5.84
N SER A 81 -12.73 19.49 -6.80
CA SER A 81 -12.25 20.12 -8.04
C SER A 81 -13.37 20.53 -9.00
N ALA A 82 -14.54 19.87 -8.92
CA ALA A 82 -15.69 20.14 -9.78
C ALA A 82 -16.46 21.45 -9.44
N ARG A 83 -16.12 22.14 -8.34
CA ARG A 83 -16.86 23.32 -7.85
C ARG A 83 -15.95 24.55 -7.76
N GLN A 84 -16.25 25.62 -8.50
CA GLN A 84 -15.47 26.86 -8.51
C GLN A 84 -15.79 27.74 -7.29
N GLY A 85 -14.75 28.27 -6.63
CA GLY A 85 -14.87 29.25 -5.53
C GLY A 85 -13.69 29.23 -4.55
N ALA A 86 -13.34 30.37 -3.96
CA ALA A 86 -12.24 30.49 -2.98
C ALA A 86 -12.47 29.58 -1.75
N PHE A 87 -13.72 29.44 -1.31
CA PHE A 87 -14.13 28.52 -0.24
C PHE A 87 -13.92 27.05 -0.61
N MET A 88 -14.15 26.66 -1.87
CA MET A 88 -13.94 25.27 -2.32
C MET A 88 -12.45 24.94 -2.47
N LYS A 89 -11.61 25.92 -2.80
CA LYS A 89 -10.14 25.74 -2.78
C LYS A 89 -9.62 25.48 -1.36
N PHE A 90 -10.17 26.19 -0.36
CA PHE A 90 -9.89 25.92 1.05
C PHE A 90 -10.39 24.55 1.49
N MET A 91 -11.67 24.21 1.20
CA MET A 91 -12.23 22.89 1.53
C MET A 91 -11.48 21.74 0.85
N ARG A 92 -10.93 21.94 -0.36
CA ARG A 92 -10.09 20.93 -1.01
C ARG A 92 -8.82 20.66 -0.23
N PHE A 93 -8.11 21.71 0.17
CA PHE A 93 -6.87 21.58 0.94
C PHE A 93 -7.15 21.00 2.33
N PHE A 94 -8.22 21.47 2.99
CA PHE A 94 -8.65 20.97 4.27
C PHE A 94 -9.10 19.50 4.20
N GLY A 95 -9.89 19.12 3.20
CA GLY A 95 -10.34 17.74 2.99
C GLY A 95 -9.19 16.79 2.68
N ALA A 96 -8.27 17.17 1.80
CA ALA A 96 -7.05 16.39 1.55
C ALA A 96 -6.19 16.27 2.82
N TRP A 97 -6.03 17.36 3.57
CA TRP A 97 -5.29 17.36 4.84
C TRP A 97 -5.94 16.44 5.88
N VAL A 98 -7.27 16.50 6.06
CA VAL A 98 -8.01 15.61 6.97
C VAL A 98 -7.84 14.16 6.55
N VAL A 99 -7.98 13.83 5.27
CA VAL A 99 -7.80 12.45 4.78
C VAL A 99 -6.37 11.97 5.03
N LEU A 100 -5.35 12.78 4.72
CA LEU A 100 -3.95 12.42 4.96
C LEU A 100 -3.61 12.29 6.44
N PHE A 101 -4.23 13.08 7.31
CA PHE A 101 -4.01 13.00 8.76
C PHE A 101 -4.76 11.82 9.37
N LEU A 102 -6.06 11.71 9.08
CA LEU A 102 -6.96 10.71 9.65
C LEU A 102 -6.64 9.30 9.17
N SER A 103 -6.21 9.13 7.91
CA SER A 103 -5.82 7.82 7.36
C SER A 103 -4.79 7.08 8.22
N LYS A 104 -3.87 7.79 8.88
CA LYS A 104 -2.87 7.17 9.75
C LYS A 104 -3.49 6.53 10.99
N PHE A 105 -4.47 7.21 11.59
CA PHE A 105 -5.23 6.69 12.73
C PHE A 105 -6.13 5.54 12.30
N VAL A 106 -6.81 5.69 11.16
CA VAL A 106 -7.67 4.62 10.60
C VAL A 106 -6.86 3.37 10.31
N ILE A 107 -5.64 3.49 9.79
CA ILE A 107 -4.77 2.33 9.55
C ILE A 107 -4.40 1.65 10.87
N LEU A 108 -3.98 2.41 11.88
CA LEU A 108 -3.64 1.85 13.18
C LEU A 108 -4.84 1.14 13.83
N GLU A 109 -6.00 1.79 13.83
CA GLU A 109 -7.24 1.25 14.37
C GLU A 109 -7.70 0.00 13.60
N ALA A 110 -7.58 -0.02 12.28
CA ALA A 110 -7.89 -1.18 11.46
C ALA A 110 -6.97 -2.37 11.79
N ILE A 111 -5.68 -2.13 12.02
CA ILE A 111 -4.73 -3.18 12.42
C ILE A 111 -5.08 -3.71 13.80
N THR A 112 -5.30 -2.83 14.79
CA THR A 112 -5.68 -3.24 16.14
C THR A 112 -7.03 -3.96 16.14
N PHE A 113 -7.98 -3.55 15.30
CA PHE A 113 -9.28 -4.20 15.16
C PHE A 113 -9.16 -5.61 14.56
N VAL A 114 -8.36 -5.78 13.49
CA VAL A 114 -8.24 -7.06 12.78
C VAL A 114 -7.31 -8.04 13.50
N PHE A 115 -6.20 -7.55 14.05
CA PHE A 115 -5.14 -8.40 14.61
C PHE A 115 -5.07 -8.36 16.13
N GLY A 116 -5.70 -7.40 16.80
CA GLY A 116 -5.63 -7.22 18.24
C GLY A 116 -4.19 -7.05 18.69
N ASP A 117 -3.76 -7.88 19.64
CA ASP A 117 -2.40 -7.87 20.18
C ASP A 117 -1.38 -8.64 19.32
N ARG A 118 -1.79 -9.20 18.17
CA ARG A 118 -0.90 -9.99 17.31
C ARG A 118 -0.03 -9.14 16.37
N VAL A 119 -0.39 -7.89 16.16
CA VAL A 119 0.41 -6.89 15.43
C VAL A 119 0.39 -5.61 16.23
N ARG A 120 1.52 -5.22 16.79
CA ARG A 120 1.63 -4.06 17.67
C ARG A 120 2.65 -3.09 17.11
N PHE A 121 2.25 -1.83 17.02
CA PHE A 121 3.14 -0.71 16.77
C PHE A 121 3.29 0.02 18.10
N GLU A 122 4.42 -0.17 18.77
CA GLU A 122 4.74 0.44 20.05
C GLU A 122 5.65 1.66 19.88
N GLY A 123 5.53 2.64 20.78
CA GLY A 123 6.39 3.80 20.78
C GLY A 123 5.63 5.14 20.72
N MET A 124 6.31 6.16 20.22
CA MET A 124 5.85 7.55 20.29
C MET A 124 4.50 7.78 19.58
N LEU A 125 3.65 8.63 20.17
CA LEU A 125 2.31 8.94 19.68
C LEU A 125 1.42 7.69 19.47
N HIS A 126 1.37 6.79 20.47
CA HIS A 126 0.55 5.57 20.42
C HIS A 126 0.84 4.66 19.21
N GLY A 127 2.10 4.57 18.75
CA GLY A 127 2.46 3.73 17.62
C GLY A 127 2.32 4.38 16.23
N VAL A 128 1.81 5.62 16.16
CA VAL A 128 1.66 6.34 14.88
C VAL A 128 3.02 6.64 14.23
N VAL A 129 4.04 7.01 15.00
CA VAL A 129 5.38 7.28 14.46
C VAL A 129 6.00 6.01 13.84
N PRO A 130 6.07 4.87 14.54
CA PRO A 130 6.49 3.60 13.94
C PRO A 130 5.71 3.24 12.68
N LEU A 131 4.38 3.39 12.70
CA LEU A 131 3.54 3.12 11.53
C LEU A 131 3.93 3.99 10.33
N ILE A 132 4.14 5.29 10.54
CA ILE A 132 4.60 6.21 9.48
C ILE A 132 5.94 5.74 8.93
N ILE A 133 6.91 5.40 9.78
CA ILE A 133 8.24 4.96 9.35
C ILE A 133 8.15 3.66 8.53
N VAL A 134 7.35 2.70 8.98
CA VAL A 134 7.13 1.43 8.29
C VAL A 134 6.48 1.66 6.93
N VAL A 135 5.37 2.40 6.88
CA VAL A 135 4.67 2.73 5.63
C VAL A 135 5.57 3.50 4.66
N MET A 136 6.34 4.47 5.15
CA MET A 136 7.29 5.21 4.33
C MET A 136 8.36 4.28 3.75
N THR A 137 8.89 3.36 4.56
CA THR A 137 9.85 2.35 4.10
C THR A 137 9.24 1.43 3.05
N MET A 138 7.99 0.98 3.25
CA MET A 138 7.23 0.17 2.27
C MET A 138 7.11 0.88 0.92
N VAL A 139 6.63 2.13 0.93
CA VAL A 139 6.46 2.93 -0.30
C VAL A 139 7.80 3.17 -1.00
N ILE A 140 8.85 3.50 -0.24
CA ILE A 140 10.20 3.69 -0.80
C ILE A 140 10.70 2.38 -1.41
N ALA A 141 10.54 1.25 -0.73
CA ALA A 141 10.95 -0.06 -1.24
C ALA A 141 10.19 -0.45 -2.52
N GLU A 142 8.87 -0.22 -2.56
CA GLU A 142 8.05 -0.43 -3.77
C GLU A 142 8.57 0.45 -4.91
N GLU A 143 8.79 1.75 -4.68
CA GLU A 143 9.29 2.67 -5.70
C GLU A 143 10.72 2.32 -6.17
N VAL A 144 11.61 1.89 -5.28
CA VAL A 144 12.97 1.46 -5.65
C VAL A 144 12.92 0.26 -6.58
N ILE A 145 12.12 -0.75 -6.28
CA ILE A 145 11.98 -1.94 -7.13
C ILE A 145 11.37 -1.56 -8.48
N VAL A 146 10.30 -0.76 -8.48
CA VAL A 146 9.66 -0.32 -9.72
C VAL A 146 10.61 0.54 -10.57
N ARG A 147 11.44 1.37 -9.93
CA ARG A 147 12.46 2.19 -10.61
C ARG A 147 13.57 1.32 -11.17
N PHE A 148 14.01 0.29 -10.45
CA PHE A 148 15.00 -0.66 -10.91
C PHE A 148 14.52 -1.44 -12.15
N VAL A 149 13.27 -1.92 -12.13
CA VAL A 149 12.65 -2.58 -13.30
C VAL A 149 12.56 -1.62 -14.49
N ARG A 150 12.21 -0.35 -14.26
CA ARG A 150 12.19 0.68 -15.31
C ARG A 150 13.58 1.02 -15.85
N TRP A 151 14.63 0.85 -15.06
CA TRP A 151 16.01 1.12 -15.49
C TRP A 151 16.60 0.00 -16.35
N ILE A 152 16.19 -1.25 -16.11
CA ILE A 152 16.66 -2.42 -16.88
C ILE A 152 16.01 -2.50 -18.28
N ARG A 153 14.79 -1.96 -18.44
CA ARG A 153 14.05 -1.95 -19.70
C ARG A 153 14.45 -0.79 -20.58
#